data_AF-A0A849HVE1-F1
#
_entry.id   AF-A0A849HVE1-F1
#
_cell.length_a   1.000
_cell.length_b   1.000
_cell.length_c   1.000
_cell.angle_alpha   90.00
_cell.angle_beta   90.00
_cell.angle_gamma   90.00
#
_symmetry.space_group_name_H-M   'P 1'
#
loop_
_entity.id
_entity.type
_entity.pdbx_description
1 polymer ?
#
loop_
_entity_poly.entity_id
_entity_poly.type
_entity_poly.pdbx_seq_one_letter_code
_entity_poly.pdbx_strand_id
1 'polypeptide(L)'
;LLGELMRLRVAAGAIAQGASTAEAMAGMRPPVFFKRQNLVTRALNIWSLPALTEGIAASLRAEAACKQTLTPDQAFCRQTMLALASRARNAARR
;
A
#
# COMPACT_ATOMS: atom_id res chain seq x y z
N LEU A 1 4.46 0.76 7.68
CA LEU A 1 3.46 0.14 6.77
C LEU A 1 2.57 1.19 6.11
N LEU A 2 1.80 1.96 6.90
CA LEU A 2 0.85 2.94 6.40
C LEU A 2 1.48 4.00 5.47
N GLY A 3 2.65 4.54 5.85
CA GLY A 3 3.37 5.51 5.03
C GLY A 3 3.84 4.97 3.67
N GLU A 4 4.15 3.68 3.55
CA GLU A 4 4.47 3.07 2.25
C GLU A 4 3.23 2.94 1.37
N LEU A 5 2.11 2.48 1.96
CA LEU A 5 0.84 2.33 1.25
C LEU A 5 0.31 3.69 0.76
N MET A 6 0.44 4.74 1.58
CA MET A 6 0.06 6.10 1.19
C MET A 6 0.92 6.62 0.03
N ARG A 7 2.24 6.39 0.06
CA ARG A 7 3.13 6.75 -1.06
C ARG A 7 2.75 6.02 -2.35
N LEU A 8 2.53 4.71 -2.27
CA LEU A 8 2.04 3.91 -3.40
C LEU A 8 0.70 4.43 -3.91
N ARG A 9 -0.21 4.86 -3.03
CA ARG A 9 -1.51 5.42 -3.44
C ARG A 9 -1.36 6.75 -4.18
N VAL A 10 -0.46 7.63 -3.75
CA VAL A 10 -0.17 8.88 -4.47
C VAL A 10 0.39 8.58 -5.86
N ALA A 11 1.34 7.66 -5.97
CA ALA A 11 1.90 7.24 -7.26
C ALA A 11 0.85 6.58 -8.17
N ALA A 12 0.02 5.69 -7.62
CA ALA A 12 -1.09 5.07 -8.36
C ALA A 12 -2.13 6.11 -8.82
N GLY A 13 -2.36 7.17 -8.04
CA GLY A 13 -3.23 8.29 -8.42
C GLY A 13 -2.66 9.09 -9.60
N ALA A 14 -1.34 9.36 -9.60
CA ALA A 14 -0.67 10.01 -10.72
C ALA A 14 -0.78 9.16 -12.00
N ILE A 15 -0.60 7.83 -11.90
CA ILE A 15 -0.77 6.92 -13.04
C ILE A 15 -2.22 6.92 -13.54
N ALA A 16 -3.20 6.92 -12.63
CA ALA A 16 -4.61 7.00 -13.00
C ALA A 16 -4.97 8.33 -13.70
N GLN A 17 -4.21 9.40 -13.45
CA GLN A 17 -4.33 10.70 -14.14
C GLN A 17 -3.58 10.76 -15.48
N GLY A 18 -2.93 9.67 -15.89
CA GLY A 18 -2.22 9.57 -17.17
C GLY A 18 -0.70 9.72 -17.11
N ALA A 19 -0.11 9.86 -15.91
CA ALA A 19 1.35 9.88 -15.77
C ALA A 19 1.96 8.48 -16.04
N SER A 20 3.16 8.46 -16.60
CA SER A 20 3.92 7.22 -16.73
C SER A 20 4.38 6.70 -15.37
N THR A 21 4.66 5.40 -15.26
CA THR A 21 5.16 4.80 -14.01
C THR A 21 6.49 5.43 -13.57
N ALA A 22 7.34 5.85 -14.52
CA ALA A 22 8.60 6.52 -14.23
C ALA A 22 8.38 7.93 -13.64
N GLU A 23 7.45 8.72 -14.20
CA GLU A 23 7.09 10.03 -13.67
C GLU A 23 6.43 9.94 -12.29
N ALA A 24 5.53 8.97 -12.10
CA ALA A 24 4.92 8.71 -10.80
C ALA A 24 5.96 8.31 -9.74
N MET A 25 6.99 7.54 -10.11
CA MET A 25 8.10 7.21 -9.22
C MET A 25 9.01 8.40 -8.92
N ALA A 26 9.27 9.26 -9.91
CA ALA A 26 10.06 10.48 -9.75
C ALA A 26 9.34 11.51 -8.85
N GLY A 27 8.02 11.58 -8.92
CA GLY A 27 7.18 12.45 -8.07
C GLY A 27 7.06 11.99 -6.62
N MET A 28 7.47 10.75 -6.29
CA MET A 28 7.43 10.27 -4.91
C MET A 28 8.51 10.90 -4.03
N ARG A 29 8.10 11.40 -2.87
CA ARG A 29 9.00 11.84 -1.81
C ARG A 29 8.91 10.88 -0.62
N PRO A 30 10.03 10.32 -0.12
CA PRO A 30 11.41 10.40 -0.63
C PRO A 30 11.63 9.59 -1.94
N PRO A 31 12.66 9.96 -2.73
CA PRO A 31 12.92 9.34 -4.03
C PRO A 31 13.13 7.83 -3.91
N VAL A 32 12.56 7.09 -4.86
CA VAL A 32 12.75 5.64 -4.91
C VAL A 32 14.17 5.35 -5.34
N PHE A 33 14.96 4.76 -4.44
CA PHE A 33 16.28 4.24 -4.77
C PHE A 33 16.22 3.37 -6.02
N PHE A 34 17.19 3.50 -6.92
CA PHE A 34 17.23 2.78 -8.19
C PHE A 34 17.01 1.27 -8.03
N LYS A 35 17.65 0.65 -7.02
CA LYS A 35 17.45 -0.79 -6.70
C LYS A 35 16.01 -1.17 -6.34
N ARG A 36 15.19 -0.22 -5.86
CA ARG A 36 13.79 -0.41 -5.48
C ARG A 36 12.81 -0.08 -6.61
N GLN A 37 13.25 0.55 -7.70
CA GLN A 37 12.36 0.95 -8.81
C GLN A 37 11.63 -0.24 -9.41
N ASN A 38 12.32 -1.36 -9.65
CA ASN A 38 11.69 -2.58 -10.18
C ASN A 38 10.61 -3.13 -9.23
N LEU A 39 10.88 -3.10 -7.93
CA LEU A 39 9.94 -3.58 -6.91
C LEU A 39 8.71 -2.66 -6.82
N VAL A 40 8.92 -1.35 -6.84
CA VAL A 40 7.86 -0.35 -6.81
C VAL A 40 7.01 -0.41 -8.09
N THR A 41 7.64 -0.56 -9.25
CA THR A 41 6.94 -0.74 -10.54
C THR A 41 6.04 -1.97 -10.49
N ARG A 42 6.57 -3.10 -10.01
CA ARG A 42 5.77 -4.32 -9.83
C ARG A 42 4.64 -4.13 -8.83
N ALA A 43 4.88 -3.39 -7.74
CA ALA A 43 3.83 -3.07 -6.78
C ALA A 43 2.75 -2.19 -7.41
N LEU A 44 3.10 -1.17 -8.20
CA LEU A 44 2.12 -0.32 -8.90
C LEU A 44 1.30 -1.07 -9.93
N ASN A 45 1.87 -2.10 -10.58
CA ASN A 45 1.12 -2.99 -11.47
C ASN A 45 0.13 -3.90 -10.73
N ILE A 46 0.48 -4.37 -9.53
CA ILE A 46 -0.38 -5.25 -8.73
C ILE A 46 -1.48 -4.45 -8.00
N TRP A 47 -1.15 -3.25 -7.51
CA TRP A 47 -2.00 -2.50 -6.61
C TRP A 47 -2.75 -1.38 -7.33
N SER A 48 -4.05 -1.60 -7.55
CA SER A 48 -4.93 -0.55 -8.07
C SER A 48 -5.26 0.51 -7.00
N LEU A 49 -5.62 1.71 -7.46
CA LEU A 49 -6.03 2.83 -6.60
C LEU A 49 -7.14 2.47 -5.58
N PRO A 50 -8.23 1.76 -5.95
CA PRO A 50 -9.25 1.35 -4.99
C PRO A 50 -8.70 0.35 -3.96
N ALA A 51 -7.89 -0.63 -4.39
CA ALA A 51 -7.31 -1.63 -3.48
C ALA A 51 -6.38 -1.01 -2.43
N LEU A 52 -5.57 -0.01 -2.83
CA LEU A 52 -4.73 0.74 -1.90
C LEU A 52 -5.55 1.56 -0.91
N THR A 53 -6.62 2.19 -1.37
CA THR A 53 -7.52 2.99 -0.51
C THR A 53 -8.19 2.13 0.54
N GLU A 54 -8.71 0.97 0.16
CA GLU A 54 -9.28 0.01 1.11
C GLU A 54 -8.24 -0.54 2.09
N GLY A 55 -7.03 -0.89 1.61
CA GLY A 55 -5.96 -1.39 2.45
C GLY A 55 -5.51 -0.38 3.51
N ILE A 56 -5.45 0.90 3.14
CA ILE A 56 -5.15 2.01 4.06
C ILE A 56 -6.28 2.16 5.08
N ALA A 57 -7.55 2.16 4.65
CA ALA A 57 -8.69 2.29 5.55
C ALA A 57 -8.79 1.11 6.54
N ALA A 58 -8.49 -0.11 6.10
CA ALA A 58 -8.43 -1.28 6.96
C ALA A 58 -7.30 -1.20 7.99
N SER A 59 -6.12 -0.72 7.57
CA SER A 59 -4.97 -0.54 8.47
C SER A 59 -5.24 0.53 9.54
N LEU A 60 -5.86 1.65 9.16
CA LEU A 60 -6.26 2.71 10.09
C LEU A 60 -7.30 2.23 11.12
N ARG A 61 -8.29 1.44 10.67
CA ARG A 61 -9.27 0.83 11.58
C ARG A 61 -8.61 -0.13 12.56
N ALA A 62 -7.64 -0.92 12.11
CA ALA A 62 -6.87 -1.79 12.98
C ALA A 62 -6.06 -1.00 14.02
N GLU A 63 -5.36 0.07 13.61
CA GLU A 63 -4.62 0.94 14.54
C GLU A 63 -5.54 1.62 15.56
N ALA A 64 -6.74 2.05 15.16
CA ALA A 64 -7.72 2.62 16.07
C ALA A 64 -8.24 1.58 17.08
N ALA A 65 -8.48 0.35 16.63
CA ALA A 65 -8.93 -0.75 17.49
C ALA A 65 -7.86 -1.16 18.51
N CYS A 66 -6.58 -1.19 18.12
CA CYS A 66 -5.46 -1.42 19.04
C CYS A 66 -5.35 -0.35 20.14
N LYS A 67 -5.74 0.91 19.84
CA LYS A 67 -5.70 2.00 20.83
C LYS A 67 -6.87 1.98 21.81
N GLN A 68 -8.02 1.48 21.39
CA GLN A 68 -9.21 1.39 22.25
C GLN A 68 -9.21 0.15 23.15
N THR A 69 -8.61 -0.93 22.66
CA THR A 69 -8.67 -2.22 23.30
C THR A 69 -7.25 -2.57 23.74
N LEU A 70 -6.98 -2.62 25.05
CA LEU A 70 -5.70 -3.09 25.65
C LEU A 70 -5.39 -4.58 25.32
N THR A 71 -5.99 -5.12 24.27
CA THR A 71 -5.82 -6.47 23.73
C THR A 71 -4.45 -6.66 23.07
N PRO A 72 -3.97 -7.91 22.95
CA PRO A 72 -2.63 -8.20 22.44
C PRO A 72 -2.45 -7.72 20.99
N ASP A 73 -1.72 -6.63 20.85
CA ASP A 73 -1.34 -5.92 19.62
C ASP A 73 -0.87 -6.84 18.48
N GLN A 74 -0.23 -7.95 18.83
CA GLN A 74 0.33 -8.90 17.87
C GLN A 74 -0.72 -9.63 17.03
N ALA A 75 -1.89 -9.97 17.59
CA ALA A 75 -2.93 -10.68 16.84
C ALA A 75 -3.56 -9.78 15.76
N PHE A 76 -3.83 -8.52 16.12
CA PHE A 76 -4.34 -7.50 15.21
C PHE A 76 -3.32 -7.15 14.12
N CYS A 77 -2.04 -7.00 14.48
CA CYS A 77 -0.97 -6.79 13.50
C CYS A 77 -0.89 -7.95 12.49
N ARG A 78 -0.92 -9.20 12.97
CA ARG A 78 -0.89 -10.40 12.11
C ARG A 78 -2.10 -10.45 11.18
N GLN A 79 -3.30 -10.21 11.69
CA GLN A 79 -4.52 -10.19 10.89
C GLN A 79 -4.47 -9.11 9.80
N THR A 80 -3.98 -7.91 10.15
CA THR A 80 -3.82 -6.80 9.21
C THR A 80 -2.82 -7.13 8.11
N MET A 81 -1.67 -7.72 8.47
CA MET A 81 -0.69 -8.19 7.48
C MET A 81 -1.26 -9.29 6.57
N LEU A 82 -2.01 -10.26 7.12
CA LEU A 82 -2.63 -11.33 6.35
C LEU A 82 -3.68 -10.78 5.36
N ALA A 83 -4.46 -9.79 5.81
CA ALA A 83 -5.49 -9.13 5.00
C ALA A 83 -4.88 -8.28 3.86
N LEU A 84 -3.69 -7.72 4.05
CA LEU A 84 -2.93 -7.04 3.00
C LEU A 84 -2.29 -8.03 2.03
N ALA A 85 -1.67 -9.09 2.54
CA ALA A 85 -1.02 -10.11 1.71
C ALA A 85 -2.02 -10.87 0.83
N SER A 86 -3.18 -11.22 1.38
CA SER A 86 -4.26 -11.86 0.61
C SER A 86 -4.79 -10.96 -0.51
N ARG A 87 -4.95 -9.65 -0.26
CA ARG A 87 -5.31 -8.67 -1.30
C ARG A 87 -4.25 -8.59 -2.39
N ALA A 88 -2.97 -8.46 -2.02
CA ALA A 88 -1.87 -8.45 -2.99
C ALA A 88 -1.85 -9.71 -3.85
N ARG A 89 -2.06 -10.88 -3.23
CA ARG A 89 -2.11 -12.17 -3.93
C ARG A 89 -3.29 -12.25 -4.89
N ASN A 90 -4.47 -11.76 -4.50
CA ASN A 90 -5.64 -11.76 -5.35
C ASN A 90 -5.49 -10.78 -6.53
N ALA A 91 -4.88 -9.62 -6.28
CA ALA A 91 -4.64 -8.63 -7.32
C ALA A 91 -3.56 -9.09 -8.32
N ALA A 92 -2.52 -9.80 -7.86
CA ALA A 92 -1.48 -10.36 -8.73
C ALA A 92 -1.94 -11.58 -9.56
N ARG A 93 -3.12 -12.14 -9.25
CA ARG A 93 -3.73 -13.26 -9.98
C ARG A 93 -4.70 -12.82 -11.07
N ARG A 94 -5.13 -11.55 -11.03
CA ARG A 94 -5.99 -10.94 -12.05
C ARG A 94 -5.11 -10.32 -13.13
#